data_AF-A0A383EGA9-F1
#
_entry.id   AF-A0A383EGA9-F1
#
_cell.length_a   1.000
_cell.length_b   1.000
_cell.length_c   1.000
_cell.angle_alpha   90.00
_cell.angle_beta   90.00
_cell.angle_gamma   90.00
#
_symmetry.space_group_name_H-M   'P 1'
#
loop_
_entity.id
_entity.type
_entity.pdbx_description
1 polymer ?
#
loop_
_entity_poly.entity_id
_entity_poly.type
_entity_poly.pdbx_seq_one_letter_code
_entity_poly.pdbx_strand_id
1 'polypeptide(L)' 'ILHQRLFDRCPTTPFSLNVLYDRAEAVGRLYGVVHDGEWMHVGTVDAITQIESHPKLLI' A
#
# COMPACT_ATOMS: atom_id res chain seq x y z
N ILE A 1 -8.61 -0.07 1.04
CA ILE A 1 -9.62 0.88 1.59
C ILE A 1 -9.46 0.92 3.10
N LEU A 2 -9.42 2.12 3.72
CA LEU A 2 -9.27 2.29 5.16
C LEU A 2 -10.48 3.03 5.74
N HIS A 3 -10.97 2.58 6.89
CA HIS A 3 -12.05 3.25 7.61
C HIS A 3 -11.49 4.22 8.65
N GLN A 4 -12.11 5.41 8.83
CA GLN A 4 -11.66 6.47 9.75
C GLN A 4 -11.34 5.99 11.18
N ARG A 5 -12.19 5.15 11.77
CA ARG A 5 -11.96 4.53 13.10
C ARG A 5 -10.60 3.85 13.29
N LEU A 6 -9.93 3.46 12.21
CA LEU A 6 -8.59 2.88 12.26
C LEU A 6 -7.55 3.87 12.84
N PHE A 7 -7.83 5.17 12.74
CA PHE A 7 -6.96 6.25 13.19
C PHE A 7 -7.25 6.72 14.62
N ASP A 8 -8.18 6.07 15.33
CA ASP A 8 -8.43 6.39 16.75
C ASP A 8 -7.16 6.11 17.57
N ARG A 9 -6.70 7.11 18.32
CA ARG A 9 -5.47 7.04 19.15
C ARG A 9 -4.22 6.70 18.30
N CYS A 10 -4.11 7.29 17.11
CA CYS A 10 -2.90 7.21 16.31
C CYS A 10 -1.72 7.93 16.98
N PRO A 11 -0.47 7.56 16.65
CA PRO A 11 0.71 8.31 17.10
C PRO A 11 0.63 9.79 16.68
N THR A 12 1.14 10.67 17.53
CA THR A 12 1.10 12.13 17.31
C THR A 12 2.18 12.66 16.37
N THR A 13 3.27 11.90 16.18
CA THR A 13 4.35 12.20 15.23
C THR A 13 4.15 11.43 13.93
N PRO A 14 4.82 11.80 12.82
CA PRO A 14 4.82 10.96 11.62
C PRO A 14 5.11 9.50 11.96
N PHE A 15 4.28 8.60 11.44
CA PHE A 15 4.31 7.18 11.77
C PHE A 15 3.99 6.33 10.54
N SER A 16 4.42 5.07 10.57
CA SER A 16 4.09 4.09 9.53
C SER A 16 2.66 3.57 9.68
N LEU A 17 1.91 3.49 8.59
CA LEU A 17 0.57 2.88 8.59
C LEU A 17 0.56 1.42 9.03
N ASN A 18 1.69 0.71 8.94
CA ASN A 18 1.78 -0.67 9.44
C ASN A 18 1.44 -0.77 10.92
N VAL A 19 1.74 0.26 11.73
CA VAL A 19 1.33 0.30 13.15
C VAL A 19 -0.19 0.18 13.31
N LEU A 20 -0.97 0.71 12.38
CA LEU A 20 -2.43 0.60 12.40
C LEU A 20 -2.91 -0.73 11.83
N TYR A 21 -2.21 -1.26 10.83
CA TYR A 21 -2.51 -2.58 10.27
C TYR A 21 -2.29 -3.69 11.30
N ASP A 22 -1.19 -3.64 12.05
CA ASP A 22 -0.90 -4.59 13.14
C ASP A 22 -2.00 -4.54 14.22
N ARG A 23 -2.47 -3.35 14.58
CA ARG A 23 -3.60 -3.18 15.53
C ARG A 23 -4.88 -3.79 14.99
N ALA A 24 -5.17 -3.59 13.70
CA ALA A 24 -6.37 -4.15 13.07
C ALA A 24 -6.29 -5.67 12.94
N GLU A 25 -5.11 -6.21 12.62
CA GLU A 25 -4.85 -7.66 12.57
C GLU A 25 -5.06 -8.30 13.94
N ALA A 26 -4.51 -7.70 15.00
CA ALA A 26 -4.61 -8.20 16.38
C ALA A 26 -6.06 -8.37 16.88
N VAL A 27 -7.02 -7.63 16.31
CA VAL A 27 -8.45 -7.74 16.64
C VAL A 27 -9.29 -8.40 15.54
N GLY A 28 -8.65 -9.03 14.54
CA GLY A 28 -9.32 -9.75 13.45
C GLY A 28 -10.10 -8.86 12.50
N ARG A 29 -9.63 -7.62 12.28
CA ARG A 29 -10.29 -6.59 11.45
C ARG A 29 -9.47 -6.18 10.23
N LEU A 30 -8.32 -6.81 10.00
CA LEU A 30 -7.54 -6.67 8.78
C LEU A 30 -7.94 -7.76 7.79
N TYR A 31 -8.33 -7.36 6.58
CA TYR A 31 -8.70 -8.26 5.50
C TYR A 31 -7.96 -7.86 4.23
N GLY A 32 -7.66 -8.85 3.39
CA GLY A 32 -6.97 -8.66 2.13
C GLY A 32 -7.65 -9.43 1.00
N VAL A 33 -7.32 -9.04 -0.23
CA VAL A 33 -7.64 -9.77 -1.45
C VAL A 33 -6.36 -9.99 -2.23
N VAL A 34 -6.22 -11.14 -2.87
CA VAL A 34 -5.09 -11.40 -3.76
C VAL A 34 -5.30 -10.59 -5.03
N HIS A 35 -4.37 -9.69 -5.33
CA HIS A 35 -4.34 -8.99 -6.61
C HIS A 35 -3.74 -9.90 -7.67
N ASP A 36 -4.43 -10.04 -8.80
CA ASP A 36 -4.05 -10.89 -9.94
C ASP A 36 -3.51 -10.11 -11.13
N GLY A 37 -3.54 -8.77 -11.06
CA GLY A 37 -2.93 -7.89 -12.05
C GLY A 37 -1.45 -7.59 -11.80
N GLU A 38 -0.82 -6.91 -12.76
CA GLU A 38 0.55 -6.43 -12.64
C GLU A 38 0.68 -5.36 -11.54
N TRP A 39 1.81 -5.37 -10.83
CA TRP A 39 2.14 -4.41 -9.78
C TRP A 39 3.56 -3.90 -9.97
N MET A 40 3.78 -2.60 -9.76
CA MET A 40 5.06 -1.94 -9.97
C MET A 40 5.37 -0.97 -8.82
N HIS A 41 6.63 -0.95 -8.38
CA HIS A 41 7.13 0.02 -7.41
C HIS A 41 7.91 1.13 -8.11
N VAL A 42 7.33 2.33 -8.20
CA VAL A 42 7.91 3.45 -8.94
C VAL A 42 8.46 4.50 -7.97
N GLY A 43 9.63 4.24 -7.41
CA GLY A 43 10.28 5.12 -6.44
C GLY A 43 11.42 5.97 -7.00
N THR A 44 11.91 5.67 -8.20
CA THR A 44 13.10 6.28 -8.79
C THR A 44 12.88 6.56 -10.28
N VAL A 45 13.71 7.44 -10.85
CA VAL A 45 13.70 7.71 -12.30
C VAL A 45 14.04 6.45 -13.09
N ASP A 46 15.01 5.64 -12.64
CA ASP A 46 15.34 4.37 -13.30
C ASP A 46 14.16 3.37 -13.31
N ALA A 47 13.34 3.38 -12.25
CA ALA A 47 12.14 2.55 -12.19
C ALA A 47 11.12 2.96 -13.25
N ILE A 48 11.03 4.26 -13.60
CA ILE A 48 10.16 4.75 -14.68
C ILE A 48 10.63 4.18 -16.02
N THR A 49 11.92 4.27 -16.33
CA THR A 49 12.48 3.74 -17.59
C THR A 49 12.23 2.23 -17.74
N GLN A 50 12.33 1.47 -16.66
CA GLN A 50 12.03 0.02 -16.66
C GLN A 50 10.56 -0.26 -17.00
N ILE A 51 9.66 0.59 -16.50
CA ILE A 51 8.21 0.48 -16.71
C ILE A 51 7.82 0.89 -18.13
N GLU A 52 8.37 1.99 -18.64
CA GLU A 52 8.10 2.45 -20.01
C GLU A 52 8.57 1.45 -21.08
N SER A 53 9.63 0.69 -20.80
CA SER A 53 10.07 -0.40 -21.69
C SER A 53 9.19 -1.65 -21.63
N HIS A 54 8.22 -1.71 -20.70
CA HIS A 54 7.30 -2.83 -20.58
C HIS A 54 6.17 -2.71 -21.64
N PRO A 55 6.05 -3.66 -22.57
CA PRO A 55 5.28 -3.50 -23.81
C PRO A 55 3.75 -3.37 -23.64
N LYS A 56 3.21 -3.60 -22.42
CA LYS A 56 1.77 -3.48 -22.14
C LYS A 56 1.31 -2.08 -21.71
N LEU A 57 2.23 -1.13 -21.52
CA LEU A 57 1.92 0.23 -21.05
C LEU A 57 1.78 1.27 -22.18
N LEU A 58 1.92 0.85 -23.44
CA LEU A 58 1.84 1.72 -24.63
C LEU A 58 0.40 1.86 -25.20
N ILE A 59 -0.64 1.67 -24.37
CA ILE A 59 -2.04 1.90 -24.77
C ILE A 59 -2.70 2.89 -23.80
#